data_AF-A0A3D0F6U5-F1
#
_entry.id   AF-A0A3D0F6U5-F1
#
_cell.length_a   1.000
_cell.length_b   1.000
_cell.length_c   1.000
_cell.angle_alpha   90.00
_cell.angle_beta   90.00
_cell.angle_gamma   90.00
#
_symmetry.space_group_name_H-M   'P 1'
#
loop_
_entity.id
_entity.type
_entity.pdbx_description
1 polymer ?
#
loop_
_entity_poly.entity_id
_entity_poly.type
_entity_poly.pdbx_seq_one_letter_code
_entity_poly.pdbx_strand_id
1 'polypeptide(L)'
;MKHDDIQNKIKEEDKRYADLCKVMVVMYLILSVIYILLIVLEIVRGAKFEEVAGGICYLLSMLNFLLFFLYYNKRYRYADYSEPVLKMLKSALKRYMPFHPSGAALIPGFLLMDAGLTLNTFKHENVMTVQIVFFGVFFAAILIGLVYWYFRYKPLTDQIKKMIKEIEN
;
A
#
# COMPACT_ATOMS: atom_id res chain seq x y z
N MET A 1 28.54 -14.39 -5.63
CA MET A 1 27.77 -13.44 -6.46
C MET A 1 28.52 -12.12 -6.42
N LYS A 2 28.81 -11.51 -7.56
CA LYS A 2 29.61 -10.27 -7.59
C LYS A 2 28.77 -9.10 -7.08
N HIS A 3 29.40 -8.03 -6.58
CA HIS A 3 28.69 -6.83 -6.10
C HIS A 3 27.71 -6.26 -7.13
N ASP A 4 28.09 -6.30 -8.41
CA ASP A 4 27.28 -5.82 -9.53
C ASP A 4 25.98 -6.63 -9.72
N ASP A 5 25.99 -7.93 -9.41
CA ASP A 5 24.81 -8.80 -9.54
C ASP A 5 23.72 -8.43 -8.53
N ILE A 6 24.10 -8.08 -7.29
CA ILE A 6 23.13 -7.65 -6.27
C ILE A 6 22.59 -6.26 -6.58
N GLN A 7 23.43 -5.35 -7.03
CA GLN A 7 22.98 -4.01 -7.37
C GLN A 7 21.96 -4.04 -8.52
N ASN A 8 22.19 -4.85 -9.54
CA ASN A 8 21.23 -5.04 -10.64
C ASN A 8 19.93 -5.67 -10.15
N LYS A 9 20.00 -6.68 -9.28
CA LYS A 9 18.80 -7.30 -8.70
C LYS A 9 17.98 -6.33 -7.85
N ILE A 10 18.62 -5.47 -7.04
CA ILE A 10 17.92 -4.42 -6.27
C ILE A 10 17.25 -3.42 -7.22
N LYS A 11 17.95 -2.99 -8.28
CA LYS A 11 17.39 -2.07 -9.29
C LYS A 11 16.16 -2.65 -9.96
N GLU A 12 16.19 -3.93 -10.33
CA GLU A 12 15.07 -4.63 -10.94
C GLU A 12 13.88 -4.74 -9.99
N GLU A 13 14.10 -5.10 -8.73
CA GLU A 13 13.03 -5.21 -7.72
C GLU A 13 12.42 -3.85 -7.36
N ASP A 14 13.24 -2.80 -7.21
CA ASP A 14 12.76 -1.44 -6.96
C ASP A 14 11.94 -0.92 -8.14
N LYS A 15 12.37 -1.17 -9.39
CA LYS A 15 11.59 -0.83 -10.59
C LYS A 15 10.25 -1.56 -10.60
N ARG A 16 10.26 -2.87 -10.33
CA ARG A 16 9.05 -3.68 -10.29
C ARG A 16 8.06 -3.18 -9.24
N TYR A 17 8.55 -2.81 -8.06
CA TYR A 17 7.72 -2.22 -7.01
C TYR A 17 7.16 -0.86 -7.39
N ALA A 18 7.96 0.00 -8.01
CA ALA A 18 7.48 1.28 -8.52
C ALA A 18 6.36 1.09 -9.55
N ASP A 19 6.51 0.13 -10.45
CA ASP A 19 5.49 -0.21 -11.45
C ASP A 19 4.20 -0.73 -10.79
N LEU A 20 4.31 -1.61 -9.78
CA LEU A 20 3.16 -2.04 -8.98
C LEU A 20 2.46 -0.85 -8.29
N CYS A 21 3.22 0.04 -7.67
CA CYS A 21 2.66 1.24 -7.03
C CYS A 21 1.96 2.13 -8.07
N LYS A 22 2.51 2.26 -9.27
CA LYS A 22 1.90 3.02 -10.37
C LYS A 22 0.55 2.43 -10.79
N VAL A 23 0.44 1.10 -10.87
CA VAL A 23 -0.84 0.42 -11.15
C VAL A 23 -1.86 0.74 -10.04
N MET A 24 -1.45 0.65 -8.76
CA MET A 24 -2.33 0.99 -7.64
C MET A 24 -2.77 2.45 -7.68
N VAL A 25 -1.87 3.40 -8.01
CA VAL A 25 -2.21 4.82 -8.18
C VAL A 25 -3.29 5.01 -9.25
N VAL A 26 -3.13 4.39 -10.43
CA VAL A 26 -4.13 4.49 -11.50
C VAL A 26 -5.46 3.90 -11.07
N MET A 27 -5.44 2.73 -10.42
CA MET A 27 -6.63 2.08 -9.90
C MET A 27 -7.39 2.98 -8.90
N TYR A 28 -6.70 3.51 -7.88
CA TYR A 28 -7.33 4.38 -6.88
C TYR A 28 -7.79 5.72 -7.45
N LEU A 29 -7.10 6.25 -8.46
CA LEU A 29 -7.56 7.44 -9.17
C LEU A 29 -8.89 7.17 -9.89
N ILE A 30 -9.00 6.06 -10.64
CA ILE A 30 -10.24 5.67 -11.33
C ILE A 30 -11.37 5.45 -10.32
N LEU A 31 -11.12 4.70 -9.24
CA LEU A 31 -12.10 4.48 -8.18
C LEU A 31 -12.55 5.79 -7.53
N SER A 32 -11.65 6.74 -7.31
CA SER A 32 -12.00 8.04 -6.74
C SER A 32 -12.96 8.81 -7.65
N VAL A 33 -12.74 8.81 -8.96
CA VAL A 33 -13.65 9.44 -9.94
C VAL A 33 -15.02 8.75 -9.92
N ILE A 34 -15.06 7.42 -9.90
CA ILE A 34 -16.30 6.65 -9.82
C ILE A 34 -17.08 7.02 -8.54
N TYR A 35 -16.40 7.06 -7.39
CA TYR A 35 -17.04 7.40 -6.11
C TYR A 35 -17.56 8.84 -6.08
N ILE A 36 -16.86 9.80 -6.69
CA ILE A 36 -17.37 11.17 -6.84
C ILE A 36 -18.70 11.16 -7.61
N LEU A 37 -18.79 10.42 -8.72
CA LEU A 37 -20.02 10.32 -9.49
C LEU A 37 -21.15 9.67 -8.69
N LEU A 38 -20.86 8.62 -7.93
CA LEU A 38 -21.85 7.95 -7.07
C LEU A 38 -22.40 8.89 -6.00
N ILE A 39 -21.53 9.62 -5.30
CA ILE A 39 -21.93 10.61 -4.28
C ILE A 39 -22.82 11.70 -4.89
N VAL A 40 -22.46 12.21 -6.08
CA VAL A 40 -23.28 13.22 -6.77
C VAL A 40 -24.66 12.66 -7.13
N LEU A 41 -24.72 11.41 -7.62
CA LEU A 41 -25.98 10.75 -7.94
C LEU A 41 -26.85 10.53 -6.70
N GLU A 42 -26.25 10.14 -5.57
CA GLU A 42 -26.94 10.00 -4.29
C GLU A 42 -27.55 11.34 -3.84
N ILE A 43 -26.78 12.43 -3.89
CA ILE A 43 -27.26 13.77 -3.54
C ILE A 43 -28.43 14.19 -4.44
N VAL A 44 -28.31 14.00 -5.76
CA VAL A 44 -29.37 14.35 -6.73
C VAL A 44 -30.65 13.53 -6.50
N ARG A 45 -30.51 12.28 -6.04
CA ARG A 45 -31.63 11.40 -5.71
C ARG A 45 -32.25 11.69 -4.33
N GLY A 46 -31.73 12.66 -3.59
CA GLY A 46 -32.21 12.98 -2.25
C GLY A 46 -31.87 11.89 -1.23
N ALA A 47 -30.73 11.21 -1.40
CA ALA A 47 -30.22 10.24 -0.45
C ALA A 47 -30.10 10.83 0.97
N LYS A 48 -30.20 9.96 1.97
CA LYS A 48 -30.09 10.39 3.37
C LYS A 48 -28.65 10.77 3.69
N PHE A 49 -28.47 11.57 4.75
CA PHE A 49 -27.16 12.04 5.17
C PHE A 49 -26.16 10.90 5.39
N GLU A 50 -26.59 9.75 5.94
CA GLU A 50 -25.67 8.65 6.24
C GLU A 50 -25.10 7.97 4.99
N GLU A 51 -25.88 7.90 3.91
CA GLU A 51 -25.46 7.34 2.62
C GLU A 51 -24.38 8.23 1.99
N VAL A 52 -24.65 9.53 1.92
CA VAL A 52 -23.70 10.53 1.41
C VAL A 52 -22.43 10.57 2.27
N ALA A 53 -22.56 10.54 3.60
CA ALA A 53 -21.43 10.52 4.52
C ALA A 53 -20.59 9.25 4.34
N GLY A 54 -21.24 8.09 4.17
CA GLY A 54 -20.56 6.84 3.88
C GLY A 54 -19.78 6.87 2.56
N GLY A 55 -20.37 7.43 1.50
CA GLY A 55 -19.70 7.68 0.23
C GLY A 55 -18.47 8.58 0.36
N ILE A 56 -18.58 9.68 1.11
CA ILE A 56 -17.45 10.58 1.39
C ILE A 56 -16.34 9.87 2.16
N CYS A 57 -16.67 9.05 3.17
CA CYS A 57 -15.69 8.24 3.90
C CYS A 57 -14.91 7.31 2.97
N TYR A 58 -15.60 6.63 2.05
CA TYR A 58 -14.93 5.81 1.03
C TYR A 58 -14.03 6.63 0.11
N LEU A 59 -14.50 7.79 -0.38
CA LEU A 59 -13.68 8.66 -1.22
C LEU A 59 -12.40 9.10 -0.49
N LEU A 60 -12.50 9.53 0.76
CA LEU A 60 -11.34 9.92 1.56
C LEU A 60 -10.38 8.76 1.81
N SER A 61 -10.90 7.54 1.99
CA SER A 61 -10.08 6.32 2.07
C SER A 61 -9.29 6.08 0.78
N MET A 62 -9.95 6.16 -0.38
CA MET A 62 -9.30 5.99 -1.69
C MET A 62 -8.22 7.05 -1.93
N LEU A 63 -8.48 8.31 -1.54
CA LEU A 63 -7.49 9.38 -1.61
C LEU A 63 -6.30 9.15 -0.67
N ASN A 64 -6.53 8.63 0.54
CA ASN A 64 -5.45 8.25 1.45
C ASN A 64 -4.56 7.16 0.84
N PHE A 65 -5.15 6.10 0.29
CA PHE A 65 -4.42 5.05 -0.40
C PHE A 65 -3.68 5.57 -1.64
N LEU A 66 -4.32 6.43 -2.44
CA LEU A 66 -3.70 7.09 -3.58
C LEU A 66 -2.42 7.85 -3.18
N LEU A 67 -2.50 8.68 -2.14
CA LEU A 67 -1.36 9.44 -1.63
C LEU A 67 -0.25 8.52 -1.10
N PHE A 68 -0.62 7.45 -0.41
CA PHE A 68 0.33 6.44 0.05
C PHE A 68 1.10 5.82 -1.13
N PHE A 69 0.38 5.34 -2.16
CA PHE A 69 1.03 4.71 -3.31
C PHE A 69 1.83 5.70 -4.16
N LEU A 70 1.42 6.98 -4.25
CA LEU A 70 2.20 8.04 -4.87
C LEU A 70 3.54 8.26 -4.14
N TYR A 71 3.50 8.34 -2.81
CA TYR A 71 4.70 8.49 -1.99
C TYR A 71 5.67 7.33 -2.19
N TYR A 72 5.18 6.08 -2.13
CA TYR A 72 6.03 4.91 -2.31
C TYR A 72 6.53 4.74 -3.74
N ASN A 73 5.71 5.01 -4.76
CA ASN A 73 6.15 5.03 -6.16
C ASN A 73 7.34 5.96 -6.35
N LYS A 74 7.26 7.20 -5.82
CA LYS A 74 8.37 8.16 -5.88
C LYS A 74 9.61 7.63 -5.15
N ARG A 75 9.44 7.02 -3.98
CA ARG A 75 10.54 6.49 -3.17
C ARG A 75 11.30 5.35 -3.86
N TYR A 76 10.61 4.45 -4.55
CA TYR A 76 11.24 3.33 -5.26
C TYR A 76 11.79 3.72 -6.64
N ARG A 77 11.06 4.54 -7.39
CA ARG A 77 11.45 4.95 -8.75
C ARG A 77 12.70 5.83 -8.80
N TYR A 78 12.90 6.67 -7.79
CA TYR A 78 14.01 7.63 -7.74
C TYR A 78 15.06 7.26 -6.67
N ALA A 79 15.25 5.97 -6.39
CA ALA A 79 16.32 5.52 -5.53
C ALA A 79 17.69 5.87 -6.15
N ASP A 80 18.56 6.53 -5.38
CA ASP A 80 19.91 6.88 -5.86
C ASP A 80 20.87 5.70 -5.69
N TYR A 81 21.43 5.27 -6.82
CA TYR A 81 22.41 4.18 -6.92
C TYR A 81 23.84 4.67 -7.13
N SER A 82 24.03 5.99 -7.13
CA SER A 82 25.33 6.67 -7.29
C SER A 82 26.02 6.86 -5.94
N GLU A 83 25.30 6.65 -4.84
CA GLU A 83 25.83 6.68 -3.49
C GLU A 83 26.85 5.56 -3.23
N PRO A 84 27.76 5.72 -2.25
CA PRO A 84 28.65 4.65 -1.81
C PRO A 84 27.87 3.36 -1.53
N VAL A 85 28.42 2.22 -1.96
CA VAL A 85 27.76 0.90 -1.92
C VAL A 85 27.16 0.59 -0.55
N LEU A 86 27.89 0.87 0.53
CA LEU A 86 27.41 0.66 1.90
C LEU A 86 26.13 1.46 2.22
N LYS A 87 26.06 2.72 1.78
CA LYS A 87 24.90 3.60 2.01
C LYS A 87 23.70 3.15 1.18
N MET A 88 23.94 2.80 -0.09
CA MET A 88 22.93 2.22 -0.99
C MET A 88 22.33 0.93 -0.42
N LEU A 89 23.17 0.00 0.06
CA LEU A 89 22.73 -1.27 0.66
C LEU A 89 21.91 -1.07 1.94
N LYS A 90 22.36 -0.18 2.85
CA LYS A 90 21.59 0.18 4.07
C LYS A 90 20.24 0.80 3.73
N SER A 91 20.19 1.64 2.68
CA SER A 91 18.94 2.23 2.20
C SER A 91 18.01 1.17 1.59
N ALA A 92 18.53 0.24 0.79
CA ALA A 92 17.78 -0.88 0.24
C ALA A 92 17.20 -1.79 1.33
N LEU A 93 18.01 -2.10 2.35
CA LEU A 93 17.56 -2.91 3.49
C LEU A 93 16.34 -2.29 4.20
N LYS A 94 16.32 -0.97 4.35
CA LYS A 94 15.16 -0.26 4.91
C LYS A 94 13.92 -0.36 4.04
N ARG A 95 14.07 -0.36 2.71
CA ARG A 95 12.93 -0.46 1.79
C ARG A 95 12.24 -1.82 1.86
N TYR A 96 13.02 -2.91 1.96
CA TYR A 96 12.50 -4.28 1.92
C TYR A 96 12.06 -4.84 3.29
N MET A 97 11.97 -4.02 4.35
CA MET A 97 11.43 -4.51 5.63
C MET A 97 9.92 -4.77 5.53
N PRO A 98 9.41 -5.85 6.15
CA PRO A 98 7.99 -6.22 6.06
C PRO A 98 7.09 -5.21 6.80
N PHE A 99 7.60 -4.61 7.87
CA PHE A 99 6.89 -3.60 8.67
C PHE A 99 7.69 -2.30 8.67
N HIS A 100 7.35 -1.40 7.75
CA HIS A 100 7.93 -0.06 7.72
C HIS A 100 7.01 0.92 8.47
N PRO A 101 7.53 1.84 9.31
CA PRO A 101 6.71 2.82 10.04
C PRO A 101 5.77 3.65 9.15
N SER A 102 6.19 3.96 7.92
CA SER A 102 5.32 4.63 6.95
C SER A 102 4.12 3.81 6.49
N GLY A 103 4.07 2.50 6.78
CA GLY A 103 2.85 1.69 6.68
C GLY A 103 1.71 2.18 7.58
N ALA A 104 2.03 2.87 8.69
CA ALA A 104 1.03 3.47 9.56
C ALA A 104 0.17 4.54 8.85
N ALA A 105 0.66 5.12 7.74
CA ALA A 105 -0.11 6.07 6.94
C ALA A 105 -1.35 5.44 6.28
N LEU A 106 -1.43 4.10 6.18
CA LEU A 106 -2.61 3.38 5.70
C LEU A 106 -3.73 3.27 6.74
N ILE A 107 -3.41 3.39 8.04
CA ILE A 107 -4.37 3.26 9.14
C ILE A 107 -5.56 4.21 8.97
N PRO A 108 -5.39 5.53 8.75
CA PRO A 108 -6.53 6.42 8.53
C PRO A 108 -7.37 6.00 7.31
N GLY A 109 -6.75 5.49 6.23
CA GLY A 109 -7.47 4.95 5.08
C GLY A 109 -8.37 3.77 5.43
N PHE A 110 -7.86 2.81 6.22
CA PHE A 110 -8.66 1.67 6.69
C PHE A 110 -9.78 2.09 7.66
N LEU A 111 -9.52 3.01 8.58
CA LEU A 111 -10.56 3.53 9.49
C LEU A 111 -11.68 4.25 8.74
N LEU A 112 -11.34 5.05 7.71
CA LEU A 112 -12.32 5.71 6.87
C LEU A 112 -13.13 4.69 6.04
N MET A 113 -12.49 3.65 5.53
CA MET A 113 -13.16 2.59 4.79
C MET A 113 -14.17 1.84 5.68
N ASP A 114 -13.78 1.52 6.90
CA ASP A 114 -14.63 0.85 7.89
C ASP A 114 -15.82 1.72 8.33
N ALA A 115 -15.56 3.01 8.57
CA ALA A 115 -16.62 3.98 8.85
C ALA A 115 -17.63 4.09 7.69
N GLY A 116 -17.13 4.17 6.45
CA GLY A 116 -17.97 4.22 5.25
C GLY A 116 -18.82 2.96 5.07
N LEU A 117 -18.24 1.79 5.38
CA LEU A 117 -18.93 0.50 5.35
C LEU A 117 -20.02 0.42 6.40
N THR A 118 -19.72 0.82 7.63
CA THR A 118 -20.67 0.78 8.73
C THR A 118 -21.86 1.72 8.48
N LEU A 119 -21.61 2.95 8.00
CA LEU A 119 -22.66 3.92 7.71
C LEU A 119 -23.62 3.45 6.61
N ASN A 120 -23.10 2.82 5.54
CA ASN A 120 -23.91 2.31 4.44
C ASN A 120 -24.64 1.01 4.79
N THR A 121 -24.09 0.18 5.67
CA THR A 121 -24.65 -1.13 6.02
C THR A 121 -25.75 -1.04 7.07
N PHE A 122 -25.75 0.00 7.92
CA PHE A 122 -26.59 0.11 9.12
C PHE A 122 -28.11 -0.05 8.88
N LYS A 123 -28.58 0.16 7.65
CA LYS A 123 -30.01 0.10 7.29
C LYS A 123 -30.41 -1.17 6.53
N HIS A 124 -29.46 -1.91 5.95
CA HIS A 124 -29.77 -2.92 4.94
C HIS A 124 -29.29 -4.33 5.29
N GLU A 125 -28.23 -4.49 6.08
CA GLU A 125 -27.69 -5.82 6.39
C GLU A 125 -27.23 -5.96 7.85
N ASN A 126 -26.93 -7.20 8.25
CA ASN A 126 -26.33 -7.49 9.53
C ASN A 126 -24.88 -6.97 9.54
N VAL A 127 -24.66 -5.85 10.23
CA VAL A 127 -23.35 -5.21 10.41
C VAL A 127 -22.29 -6.21 10.87
N MET A 128 -22.64 -7.18 11.72
CA MET A 128 -21.69 -8.21 12.18
C MET A 128 -21.16 -9.06 11.02
N THR A 129 -22.03 -9.48 10.10
CA THR A 129 -21.64 -10.29 8.93
C THR A 129 -20.69 -9.51 8.03
N VAL A 130 -21.03 -8.25 7.74
CA VAL A 130 -20.21 -7.38 6.89
C VAL A 130 -18.84 -7.12 7.52
N GLN A 131 -18.78 -6.92 8.83
CA GLN A 131 -17.53 -6.75 9.57
C GLN A 131 -16.66 -8.02 9.56
N ILE A 132 -17.25 -9.20 9.76
CA ILE A 132 -16.54 -10.48 9.67
C ILE A 132 -15.92 -10.66 8.28
N VAL A 133 -16.68 -10.35 7.22
CA VAL A 133 -16.18 -10.44 5.83
C VAL A 133 -15.06 -9.42 5.60
N PHE A 134 -15.24 -8.17 6.03
CA PHE A 134 -14.23 -7.11 5.89
C PHE A 134 -12.91 -7.49 6.57
N PHE A 135 -12.95 -7.85 7.85
CA PHE A 135 -11.76 -8.28 8.58
C PHE A 135 -11.16 -9.56 7.98
N GLY A 136 -11.99 -10.51 7.54
CA GLY A 136 -11.53 -11.73 6.87
C GLY A 136 -10.70 -11.43 5.61
N VAL A 137 -11.20 -10.55 4.74
CA VAL A 137 -10.48 -10.10 3.54
C VAL A 137 -9.22 -9.32 3.91
N PHE A 138 -9.30 -8.45 4.91
CA PHE A 138 -8.15 -7.67 5.40
C PHE A 138 -7.02 -8.58 5.90
N PHE A 139 -7.33 -9.56 6.75
CA PHE A 139 -6.33 -10.53 7.24
C PHE A 139 -5.77 -11.39 6.11
N ALA A 140 -6.61 -11.84 5.18
CA ALA A 140 -6.15 -12.59 4.01
C ALA A 140 -5.15 -11.76 3.17
N ALA A 141 -5.43 -10.47 2.95
CA ALA A 141 -4.53 -9.58 2.22
C ALA A 141 -3.17 -9.41 2.95
N ILE A 142 -3.18 -9.26 4.28
CA ILE A 142 -1.95 -9.21 5.09
C ILE A 142 -1.15 -10.52 4.94
N LEU A 143 -1.81 -11.67 5.06
CA LEU A 143 -1.16 -12.98 4.94
C LEU A 143 -0.52 -13.16 3.55
N ILE A 144 -1.23 -12.80 2.48
CA ILE A 144 -0.70 -12.84 1.12
C ILE A 144 0.53 -11.93 1.00
N GLY A 145 0.47 -10.71 1.55
CA GLY A 145 1.60 -9.78 1.57
C GLY A 145 2.82 -10.34 2.31
N LEU A 146 2.62 -10.98 3.46
CA LEU A 146 3.68 -11.60 4.25
C LEU A 146 4.28 -12.82 3.55
N VAL A 147 3.45 -13.66 2.94
CA VAL A 147 3.91 -14.82 2.15
C VAL A 147 4.73 -14.34 0.95
N TYR A 148 4.23 -13.36 0.20
CA TYR A 148 4.95 -12.76 -0.92
C TYR A 148 6.29 -12.16 -0.46
N TRP A 149 6.30 -11.48 0.68
CA TRP A 149 7.53 -10.95 1.27
C TRP A 149 8.53 -12.04 1.65
N TYR A 150 8.06 -13.11 2.29
CA TYR A 150 8.89 -14.22 2.74
C TYR A 150 9.61 -14.89 1.57
N PHE A 151 8.91 -15.12 0.45
CA PHE A 151 9.52 -15.79 -0.70
C PHE A 151 10.36 -14.85 -1.57
N ARG A 152 9.98 -13.58 -1.72
CA ARG A 152 10.65 -12.65 -2.64
C ARG A 152 11.71 -11.78 -1.98
N TYR A 153 11.37 -11.10 -0.88
CA TYR A 153 12.21 -10.03 -0.30
C TYR A 153 13.07 -10.49 0.86
N LYS A 154 12.66 -11.49 1.63
CA LYS A 154 13.50 -12.09 2.66
C LYS A 154 14.86 -12.56 2.11
N PRO A 155 14.95 -13.37 1.03
CA PRO A 155 16.25 -13.80 0.51
C PRO A 155 17.12 -12.63 0.02
N LEU A 156 16.52 -11.59 -0.55
CA LEU A 156 17.25 -10.38 -0.97
C LEU A 156 17.79 -9.61 0.25
N THR A 157 16.96 -9.46 1.28
CA THR A 157 17.31 -8.78 2.54
C THR A 157 18.47 -9.48 3.24
N ASP A 158 18.47 -10.81 3.29
CA ASP A 158 19.53 -11.60 3.92
C ASP A 158 20.85 -11.48 3.15
N GLN A 159 20.81 -11.45 1.82
CA GLN A 159 21.98 -11.21 0.99
C GLN A 159 22.56 -9.80 1.19
N ILE A 160 21.70 -8.78 1.25
CA ILE A 160 22.10 -7.39 1.53
C ILE A 160 22.78 -7.30 2.91
N LYS A 161 22.20 -7.91 3.95
CA LYS A 161 22.80 -7.94 5.30
C LYS A 161 24.19 -8.57 5.30
N LYS A 162 24.35 -9.68 4.57
CA LYS A 162 25.65 -10.36 4.45
C LYS A 162 26.70 -9.45 3.81
N MET A 163 26.37 -8.78 2.70
CA MET A 163 27.30 -7.85 2.04
C MET A 163 27.66 -6.63 2.89
N ILE A 164 26.69 -6.08 3.64
CA ILE A 164 26.98 -4.98 4.57
C ILE A 164 28.04 -5.41 5.59
N LYS A 165 27.89 -6.62 6.15
CA LYS A 165 28.83 -7.17 7.12
C LYS A 165 30.22 -7.45 6.53
N GLU A 166 30.29 -7.86 5.26
CA GLU A 166 31.55 -8.06 4.53
C GLU A 166 32.29 -6.75 4.21
N ILE A 167 31.57 -5.63 4.06
CA ILE A 167 32.16 -4.31 3.80
C ILE A 167 32.57 -3.59 5.09
N GLU A 168 31.86 -3.85 6.20
CA GLU A 168 32.14 -3.24 7.51
C GLU A 168 33.27 -3.95 8.28
N ASN A 169 33.60 -5.19 7.92
CA ASN A 169 34.73 -5.96 8.44
C ASN A 169 35.99 -5.74 7.60
#